data_AF-A0A852PKR7-F1
#
_entry.id   AF-A0A852PKR7-F1
#
_cell.length_a   1.000
_cell.length_b   1.000
_cell.length_c   1.000
_cell.angle_alpha   90.00
_cell.angle_beta   90.00
_cell.angle_gamma   90.00
#
_symmetry.space_group_name_H-M   'P 1'
#
loop_
_entity.id
_entity.type
_entity.pdbx_description
1 polymer ?
#
loop_
_entity_poly.entity_id
_entity_poly.type
_entity_poly.pdbx_seq_one_letter_code
_entity_poly.pdbx_strand_id
1 'polypeptide(L)'
;LHIQGGHDVDIAADTNHFKNKRVETKKTSGVFTGGGIGITFGSKSEKHDYETEGWTQSDARSTLGSMNGNIRVSAGNHSNVMGTDMITPNTNRIDIEGAAVKVEAGKDIIERKEGHEYKQSGLTIAVTSPVVSTAQSMGHSIKRSHEVKNEKLKQLHQMKAAYESLELAQNAANVANTVSNLGNVTEGNVSNPSIKVSISVGASKSTQTSESKTITHSGSELNAGTVNLTSRKGDVDVLGSTLNAKRLELDVAKNLNVESVQDTYHNRSENKNTGWSVGVFAGANGNSYGIGVEGSAQVGKGHENSDSVTQRNSYLNAEETIIKTGKDANFKGAVVKTDRLEADIKGNLNLESRQDSNH
;
A
#
# COMPACT_ATOMS: atom_id res chain seq x y z
N LEU A 1 -4.57 -8.73 -40.18
CA LEU A 1 -4.01 -7.40 -39.83
C LEU A 1 -2.53 -7.38 -40.21
N HIS A 2 -2.08 -6.40 -40.98
CA HIS A 2 -0.67 -6.27 -41.39
C HIS A 2 -0.20 -4.83 -41.11
N ILE A 3 0.87 -4.71 -40.33
CA ILE A 3 1.51 -3.44 -39.96
C ILE A 3 2.95 -3.51 -40.44
N GLN A 4 3.36 -2.51 -41.23
CA GLN A 4 4.69 -2.50 -41.85
C GLN A 4 5.33 -1.12 -41.79
N GLY A 5 6.58 -1.08 -41.33
CA GLY A 5 7.42 0.11 -41.29
C GLY A 5 8.72 -0.12 -42.07
N GLY A 6 9.12 0.87 -42.88
CA GLY A 6 10.39 0.80 -43.62
C GLY A 6 11.63 0.83 -42.72
N HIS A 7 11.51 1.48 -41.55
CA HIS A 7 12.56 1.54 -40.54
C HIS A 7 12.09 0.88 -39.24
N ASP A 8 11.37 1.57 -38.36
CA ASP A 8 10.87 0.99 -37.10
C ASP A 8 9.34 0.87 -37.12
N VAL A 9 8.81 -0.05 -36.32
CA VAL A 9 7.39 -0.14 -35.94
C VAL A 9 7.31 -0.19 -34.43
N ASP A 10 6.55 0.73 -33.83
CA ASP A 10 6.29 0.76 -32.40
C ASP A 10 4.78 0.65 -32.15
N ILE A 11 4.39 -0.36 -31.38
CA ILE A 11 3.02 -0.61 -30.97
C ILE A 11 3.01 -0.53 -29.45
N ALA A 12 2.64 0.64 -28.95
CA ALA A 12 2.76 0.97 -27.54
C ALA A 12 1.40 1.36 -26.94
N ALA A 13 1.25 1.13 -25.64
CA ALA A 13 0.24 1.81 -24.84
C ALA A 13 0.47 3.33 -24.85
N ASP A 14 -0.61 4.11 -24.78
CA ASP A 14 -0.50 5.55 -24.50
C ASP A 14 -0.21 5.76 -23.00
N THR A 15 0.03 6.98 -22.57
CA THR A 15 0.31 7.32 -21.17
C THR A 15 -0.72 8.31 -20.64
N ASN A 16 -1.58 7.85 -19.73
CA ASN A 16 -2.51 8.73 -19.02
C ASN A 16 -1.79 9.46 -17.89
N HIS A 17 -1.96 10.78 -17.82
CA HIS A 17 -1.46 11.60 -16.71
C HIS A 17 -2.64 12.09 -15.86
N PHE A 18 -2.48 12.02 -14.54
CA PHE A 18 -3.44 12.62 -13.61
C PHE A 18 -2.74 13.21 -12.39
N LYS A 19 -3.39 14.21 -11.80
CA LYS A 19 -2.96 14.83 -10.55
C LYS A 19 -4.17 15.19 -9.70
N ASN A 20 -4.22 14.63 -8.50
CA ASN A 20 -5.30 14.84 -7.53
C ASN A 20 -4.73 15.46 -6.26
N LYS A 21 -5.30 16.58 -5.83
CA LYS A 21 -4.92 17.25 -4.58
C LYS A 21 -6.15 17.52 -3.74
N ARG A 22 -6.09 17.14 -2.46
CA ARG A 22 -7.15 17.36 -1.48
C ARG A 22 -6.55 17.86 -0.18
N VAL A 23 -7.11 18.95 0.33
CA VAL A 23 -6.79 19.47 1.65
C VAL A 23 -8.07 19.58 2.44
N GLU A 24 -8.13 18.93 3.59
CA GLU A 24 -9.27 18.98 4.50
C GLU A 24 -8.80 19.50 5.86
N THR A 25 -9.54 20.44 6.44
CA THR A 25 -9.26 20.97 7.77
C THR A 25 -10.54 20.97 8.59
N LYS A 26 -10.53 20.23 9.70
CA LYS A 26 -11.63 20.19 10.67
C LYS A 26 -11.21 20.88 11.94
N LYS A 27 -11.99 21.86 12.37
CA LYS A 27 -11.83 22.51 13.67
C LYS A 27 -13.03 22.18 14.52
N THR A 28 -12.78 21.77 15.76
CA THR A 28 -13.83 21.47 16.73
C THR A 28 -13.50 22.21 18.01
N SER A 29 -14.49 22.89 18.56
CA SER A 29 -14.41 23.56 19.85
C SER A 29 -15.51 23.02 20.76
N GLY A 30 -15.24 22.99 22.05
CA GLY A 30 -16.18 22.49 23.05
C GLY A 30 -15.63 21.27 23.77
N VAL A 31 -16.51 20.31 24.05
CA VAL A 31 -16.21 19.13 24.86
C VAL A 31 -15.88 17.95 23.94
N PHE A 32 -14.73 17.31 24.15
CA PHE A 32 -14.34 16.11 23.42
C PHE A 32 -13.58 15.13 24.32
N THR A 33 -13.50 13.86 23.90
CA THR A 33 -12.76 12.80 24.59
C THR A 33 -11.42 12.57 23.88
N GLY A 34 -10.31 12.61 24.62
CA GLY A 34 -8.94 12.59 24.09
C GLY A 34 -8.33 11.20 23.87
N GLY A 35 -9.14 10.15 23.70
CA GLY A 35 -8.65 8.76 23.51
C GLY A 35 -8.30 7.99 24.79
N GLY A 36 -8.62 8.54 25.98
CA GLY A 36 -8.51 7.87 27.28
C GLY A 36 -9.68 8.18 28.21
N ILE A 37 -9.59 7.79 29.49
CA ILE A 37 -10.59 8.08 30.54
C ILE A 37 -10.46 9.54 30.99
N GLY A 38 -10.88 10.48 30.14
CA GLY A 38 -10.86 11.92 30.42
C GLY A 38 -11.65 12.76 29.44
N ILE A 39 -12.17 13.89 29.91
CA ILE A 39 -12.94 14.88 29.15
C ILE A 39 -12.09 16.14 28.98
N THR A 40 -11.94 16.60 27.74
CA THR A 40 -11.23 17.83 27.41
C THR A 40 -12.21 18.90 26.94
N PHE A 41 -12.11 20.09 27.54
CA PHE A 41 -12.80 21.31 27.17
C PHE A 41 -11.79 22.22 26.46
N GLY A 42 -11.96 22.44 25.17
CA GLY A 42 -11.01 23.27 24.43
C GLY A 42 -11.23 23.28 22.94
N SER A 43 -10.14 23.33 22.20
CA SER A 43 -10.13 23.33 20.74
C SER A 43 -9.20 22.25 20.19
N LYS A 44 -9.65 21.57 19.13
CA LYS A 44 -8.81 20.70 18.32
C LYS A 44 -8.89 21.07 16.84
N SER A 45 -7.80 20.84 16.13
CA SER A 45 -7.67 21.04 14.69
C SER A 45 -7.01 19.81 14.07
N GLU A 46 -7.66 19.27 13.05
CA GLU A 46 -7.20 18.13 12.27
C GLU A 46 -7.05 18.59 10.81
N LYS A 47 -5.84 18.56 10.27
CA LYS A 47 -5.55 18.85 8.85
C LYS A 47 -5.06 17.58 8.18
N HIS A 48 -5.69 17.22 7.07
CA HIS A 48 -5.27 16.15 6.17
C HIS A 48 -4.96 16.75 4.80
N ASP A 49 -3.72 16.60 4.36
CA ASP A 49 -3.20 17.04 3.07
C ASP A 49 -2.84 15.78 2.26
N TYR A 50 -3.37 15.67 1.05
CA TYR A 50 -3.20 14.50 0.22
C TYR A 50 -2.99 14.93 -1.23
N GLU A 51 -1.90 14.49 -1.83
CA GLU A 51 -1.57 14.73 -3.22
C GLU A 51 -1.12 13.41 -3.87
N THR A 52 -1.75 13.04 -4.97
CA THR A 52 -1.36 11.89 -5.78
C THR A 52 -1.20 12.33 -7.22
N GLU A 53 -0.09 11.95 -7.83
CA GLU A 53 0.22 12.20 -9.23
C GLU A 53 0.66 10.88 -9.87
N GLY A 54 0.26 10.64 -11.11
CA GLY A 54 0.62 9.40 -11.78
C GLY A 54 0.65 9.49 -13.29
N TRP A 55 1.45 8.59 -13.86
CA TRP A 55 1.55 8.29 -15.28
C TRP A 55 1.25 6.80 -15.46
N THR A 56 0.14 6.47 -16.11
CA THR A 56 -0.33 5.09 -16.24
C THR A 56 -0.42 4.68 -17.71
N GLN A 57 0.40 3.70 -18.09
CA GLN A 57 0.32 3.03 -19.39
C GLN A 57 -0.66 1.86 -19.37
N SER A 58 -0.90 1.26 -18.19
CA SER A 58 -1.88 0.19 -18.02
C SER A 58 -3.33 0.64 -18.24
N ASP A 59 -3.63 1.93 -18.07
CA ASP A 59 -4.97 2.50 -18.32
C ASP A 59 -5.23 2.82 -19.80
N ALA A 60 -4.19 2.77 -20.64
CA ALA A 60 -4.27 3.13 -22.05
C ALA A 60 -3.56 2.10 -22.95
N ARG A 61 -3.74 0.82 -22.62
CA ARG A 61 -3.16 -0.31 -23.35
C ARG A 61 -3.63 -0.34 -24.80
N SER A 62 -2.71 -0.68 -25.69
CA SER A 62 -3.02 -0.94 -27.09
C SER A 62 -3.56 -2.36 -27.28
N THR A 63 -4.50 -2.55 -28.21
CA THR A 63 -5.04 -3.87 -28.55
C THR A 63 -5.05 -4.09 -30.05
N LEU A 64 -4.42 -5.17 -30.51
CA LEU A 64 -4.51 -5.65 -31.89
C LEU A 64 -5.25 -6.98 -31.93
N GLY A 65 -6.41 -6.99 -32.58
CA GLY A 65 -7.24 -8.18 -32.73
C GLY A 65 -7.40 -8.59 -34.19
N SER A 66 -7.40 -9.88 -34.47
CA SER A 66 -7.79 -10.41 -35.78
C SER A 66 -8.63 -11.68 -35.64
N MET A 67 -9.92 -11.58 -35.98
CA MET A 67 -10.87 -12.69 -35.82
C MET A 67 -10.74 -13.78 -36.89
N ASN A 68 -10.41 -13.42 -38.13
CA ASN A 68 -10.43 -14.35 -39.26
C ASN A 68 -9.08 -14.44 -39.99
N GLY A 69 -8.00 -14.00 -39.36
CA GLY A 69 -6.68 -14.04 -39.97
C GLY A 69 -5.56 -13.70 -39.00
N ASN A 70 -4.37 -13.55 -39.56
CA ASN A 70 -3.14 -13.38 -38.80
C ASN A 70 -2.90 -11.91 -38.42
N ILE A 71 -2.07 -11.69 -37.41
CA ILE A 71 -1.45 -10.39 -37.12
C ILE A 71 0.00 -10.48 -37.58
N ARG A 72 0.44 -9.55 -38.44
CA ARG A 72 1.84 -9.44 -38.85
C ARG A 72 2.35 -8.02 -38.57
N VAL A 73 3.48 -7.93 -37.89
CA VAL A 73 4.20 -6.70 -37.58
C VAL A 73 5.60 -6.83 -38.17
N SER A 74 5.93 -5.94 -39.10
CA SER A 74 7.19 -6.03 -39.86
C SER A 74 7.89 -4.69 -39.92
N ALA A 75 9.11 -4.62 -39.38
CA ALA A 75 9.94 -3.43 -39.45
C ALA A 75 11.25 -3.72 -40.18
N GLY A 76 11.82 -2.73 -40.87
CA GLY A 76 13.17 -2.85 -41.45
C GLY A 76 14.27 -2.99 -40.40
N ASN A 77 14.09 -2.34 -39.26
CA ASN A 77 15.03 -2.14 -38.15
C ASN A 77 14.45 -2.67 -36.82
N HIS A 78 13.68 -1.91 -36.03
CA HIS A 78 13.12 -2.42 -34.76
C HIS A 78 11.61 -2.61 -34.83
N SER A 79 11.12 -3.78 -34.38
CA SER A 79 9.71 -4.02 -34.07
C SER A 79 9.53 -4.04 -32.56
N ASN A 80 8.86 -3.03 -32.01
CA ASN A 80 8.58 -2.90 -30.58
C ASN A 80 7.09 -3.08 -30.27
N VAL A 81 6.81 -3.84 -29.21
CA VAL A 81 5.48 -4.06 -28.67
C VAL A 81 5.52 -3.80 -27.16
N MET A 82 4.90 -2.74 -26.70
CA MET A 82 4.91 -2.32 -25.30
C MET A 82 3.50 -2.18 -24.74
N GLY A 83 3.24 -2.77 -23.57
CA GLY A 83 1.94 -2.67 -22.89
C GLY A 83 0.74 -3.03 -23.78
N THR A 84 0.91 -3.95 -24.71
CA THR A 84 -0.06 -4.24 -25.78
C THR A 84 -0.61 -5.66 -25.69
N ASP A 85 -1.90 -5.82 -25.95
CA ASP A 85 -2.54 -7.12 -26.14
C ASP A 85 -2.68 -7.43 -27.63
N MET A 86 -2.16 -8.58 -28.07
CA MET A 86 -2.35 -9.09 -29.43
C MET A 86 -3.12 -10.41 -29.38
N ILE A 87 -4.26 -10.47 -30.06
CA ILE A 87 -5.21 -11.59 -29.90
C ILE A 87 -5.68 -12.11 -31.26
N THR A 88 -5.52 -13.41 -31.47
CA THR A 88 -6.08 -14.16 -32.60
C THR A 88 -6.64 -15.52 -32.13
N PRO A 89 -7.58 -16.13 -32.87
CA PRO A 89 -7.98 -17.51 -32.61
C PRO A 89 -6.80 -18.49 -32.64
N ASN A 90 -6.97 -19.63 -31.98
CA ASN A 90 -5.94 -20.67 -31.87
C ASN A 90 -5.60 -21.40 -33.19
N THR A 91 -6.24 -21.02 -34.30
CA THR A 91 -5.94 -21.48 -35.67
C THR A 91 -5.03 -20.51 -36.43
N ASN A 92 -4.83 -19.31 -35.90
CA ASN A 92 -4.15 -18.21 -36.57
C ASN A 92 -2.80 -17.92 -35.90
N ARG A 93 -2.03 -17.03 -36.52
CA ARG A 93 -0.68 -16.67 -36.07
C ARG A 93 -0.49 -15.18 -35.81
N ILE A 94 0.41 -14.89 -34.88
CA ILE A 94 1.04 -13.58 -34.67
C ILE A 94 2.49 -13.70 -35.14
N ASP A 95 2.89 -12.87 -36.10
CA ASP A 95 4.25 -12.78 -36.61
C ASP A 95 4.83 -11.40 -36.32
N ILE A 96 5.94 -11.32 -35.60
CA ILE A 96 6.67 -10.07 -35.36
C ILE A 96 8.09 -10.23 -35.89
N GLU A 97 8.45 -9.40 -36.85
CA GLU A 97 9.74 -9.48 -37.54
C GLU A 97 10.45 -8.12 -37.62
N GLY A 98 11.77 -8.13 -37.43
CA GLY A 98 12.60 -6.94 -37.43
C GLY A 98 14.08 -7.25 -37.66
N ALA A 99 14.93 -6.23 -37.78
CA ALA A 99 16.35 -6.41 -37.54
C ALA A 99 16.61 -6.77 -36.06
N ALA A 100 15.80 -6.22 -35.13
CA ALA A 100 15.66 -6.67 -33.75
C ALA A 100 14.17 -6.58 -33.34
N VAL A 101 13.77 -7.36 -32.33
CA VAL A 101 12.37 -7.43 -31.85
C VAL A 101 12.34 -7.25 -30.34
N LYS A 102 11.40 -6.46 -29.84
CA LYS A 102 11.18 -6.25 -28.41
C LYS A 102 9.69 -6.36 -28.08
N VAL A 103 9.38 -7.17 -27.07
CA VAL A 103 8.05 -7.31 -26.48
C VAL A 103 8.18 -7.04 -25.00
N GLU A 104 7.68 -5.90 -24.53
CA GLU A 104 7.91 -5.43 -23.17
C GLU A 104 6.63 -5.00 -22.43
N ALA A 105 6.72 -4.99 -21.12
CA ALA A 105 5.67 -4.47 -20.26
C ALA A 105 5.57 -2.94 -20.36
N GLY A 106 4.34 -2.43 -20.35
CA GLY A 106 4.09 -1.03 -20.05
C GLY A 106 4.40 -0.71 -18.59
N LYS A 107 4.59 0.57 -18.27
CA LYS A 107 5.05 1.07 -16.99
C LYS A 107 4.12 2.12 -16.42
N ASP A 108 3.74 1.93 -15.17
CA ASP A 108 3.02 2.91 -14.38
C ASP A 108 3.92 3.49 -13.29
N ILE A 109 3.78 4.79 -13.05
CA ILE A 109 4.47 5.50 -11.98
C ILE A 109 3.42 6.27 -11.20
N ILE A 110 3.31 6.01 -9.90
CA ILE A 110 2.40 6.71 -9.00
C ILE A 110 3.21 7.28 -7.83
N GLU A 111 3.12 8.59 -7.64
CA GLU A 111 3.71 9.30 -6.52
C GLU A 111 2.59 9.79 -5.60
N ARG A 112 2.73 9.55 -4.29
CA ARG A 112 1.78 10.02 -3.28
C ARG A 112 2.49 10.80 -2.20
N LYS A 113 1.92 11.93 -1.81
CA LYS A 113 2.32 12.74 -0.68
C LYS A 113 1.14 12.88 0.26
N GLU A 114 1.35 12.55 1.52
CA GLU A 114 0.32 12.60 2.53
C GLU A 114 0.84 13.32 3.77
N GLY A 115 0.04 14.23 4.32
CA GLY A 115 0.36 15.00 5.51
C GLY A 115 -0.82 15.01 6.47
N HIS A 116 -0.58 14.63 7.72
CA HIS A 116 -1.54 14.73 8.81
C HIS A 116 -0.99 15.68 9.87
N GLU A 117 -1.77 16.69 10.23
CA GLU A 117 -1.46 17.56 11.37
C GLU A 117 -2.63 17.55 12.36
N TYR A 118 -2.34 17.17 13.59
CA TYR A 118 -3.27 17.20 14.71
C TYR A 118 -2.78 18.22 15.75
N LYS A 119 -3.66 19.11 16.17
CA LYS A 119 -3.41 20.09 17.24
C LYS A 119 -4.56 20.03 18.24
N GLN A 120 -4.26 20.03 19.52
CA GLN A 120 -5.25 20.17 20.58
C GLN A 120 -4.73 21.10 21.67
N SER A 121 -5.65 21.82 22.30
CA SER A 121 -5.40 22.62 23.50
C SER A 121 -6.65 22.73 24.33
N GLY A 122 -6.54 22.63 25.64
CA GLY A 122 -7.71 22.74 26.51
C GLY A 122 -7.45 22.36 27.96
N LEU A 123 -8.53 22.45 28.73
CA LEU A 123 -8.62 21.94 30.09
C LEU A 123 -9.10 20.49 30.05
N THR A 124 -8.36 19.57 30.65
CA THR A 124 -8.68 18.14 30.70
C THR A 124 -8.96 17.73 32.13
N ILE A 125 -10.06 17.02 32.34
CA ILE A 125 -10.41 16.34 33.58
C ILE A 125 -10.27 14.84 33.33
N ALA A 126 -9.35 14.17 34.02
CA ALA A 126 -9.05 12.75 33.80
C ALA A 126 -9.05 11.97 35.10
N VAL A 127 -9.54 10.72 35.03
CA VAL A 127 -9.50 9.75 36.14
C VAL A 127 -8.54 8.63 35.74
N THR A 128 -7.47 8.43 36.52
CA THR A 128 -6.47 7.39 36.29
C THR A 128 -6.54 6.36 37.41
N SER A 129 -6.69 5.09 37.05
CA SER A 129 -6.53 3.93 37.94
C SER A 129 -5.36 3.09 37.41
N PRO A 130 -4.45 2.55 38.24
CA PRO A 130 -3.42 1.64 37.80
C PRO A 130 -4.09 0.31 37.47
N VAL A 131 -4.42 0.09 36.20
CA VAL A 131 -4.78 -1.24 35.71
C VAL A 131 -3.60 -1.79 34.93
N VAL A 132 -3.15 -2.95 35.38
CA VAL A 132 -2.06 -3.77 34.83
C VAL A 132 -2.25 -3.95 33.32
N SER A 133 -1.13 -3.81 32.61
CA SER A 133 -0.96 -4.01 31.18
C SER A 133 -1.50 -5.35 30.68
N THR A 134 -2.52 -5.35 29.83
CA THR A 134 -2.75 -6.40 28.84
C THR A 134 -3.23 -5.79 27.52
N ALA A 135 -2.51 -6.13 26.45
CA ALA A 135 -2.84 -5.78 25.08
C ALA A 135 -4.14 -6.46 24.64
N GLN A 136 -4.95 -5.80 23.80
CA GLN A 136 -5.37 -6.30 22.47
C GLN A 136 -6.42 -5.39 21.80
N SER A 137 -6.00 -4.80 20.66
CA SER A 137 -6.74 -4.60 19.40
C SER A 137 -8.09 -3.83 19.36
N MET A 138 -8.07 -2.78 18.52
CA MET A 138 -9.08 -2.40 17.50
C MET A 138 -10.56 -2.37 17.91
N GLY A 139 -11.14 -1.16 17.90
CA GLY A 139 -12.58 -0.93 18.04
C GLY A 139 -13.10 0.15 17.09
N HIS A 140 -12.96 -0.04 15.77
CA HIS A 140 -13.79 0.69 14.82
C HIS A 140 -15.15 0.00 14.74
N SER A 141 -16.20 0.60 15.32
CA SER A 141 -17.58 0.63 14.77
C SER A 141 -18.61 0.97 15.85
N ILE A 142 -19.07 2.23 15.89
CA ILE A 142 -20.47 2.50 16.30
C ILE A 142 -21.02 3.61 15.40
N LYS A 143 -21.60 3.20 14.27
CA LYS A 143 -22.67 3.94 13.61
C LYS A 143 -23.83 2.97 13.37
N ARG A 144 -25.04 3.48 13.61
CA ARG A 144 -26.37 2.85 13.52
C ARG A 144 -26.83 2.14 14.79
N SER A 145 -27.41 2.92 15.70
CA SER A 145 -28.48 2.47 16.57
C SER A 145 -29.77 3.16 16.15
N HIS A 146 -30.41 2.61 15.13
CA HIS A 146 -31.85 2.69 14.92
C HIS A 146 -32.22 1.41 14.16
N GLU A 147 -33.23 0.68 14.64
CA GLU A 147 -33.81 -0.54 14.06
C GLU A 147 -33.21 -1.90 14.47
N VAL A 148 -33.29 -2.26 15.76
CA VAL A 148 -33.32 -3.69 16.12
C VAL A 148 -34.48 -3.97 17.09
N LYS A 149 -35.51 -4.66 16.59
CA LYS A 149 -36.72 -5.07 17.31
C LYS A 149 -36.58 -6.46 17.94
N ASN A 150 -35.54 -6.72 18.73
CA ASN A 150 -35.39 -8.03 19.40
C ASN A 150 -34.89 -7.87 20.85
N GLU A 151 -35.75 -8.18 21.82
CA GLU A 151 -35.49 -7.96 23.26
C GLU A 151 -34.27 -8.71 23.79
N LYS A 152 -33.92 -9.88 23.21
CA LYS A 152 -32.72 -10.64 23.60
C LYS A 152 -31.42 -10.02 23.09
N LEU A 153 -31.45 -9.28 21.98
CA LEU A 153 -30.30 -8.48 21.51
C LEU A 153 -30.15 -7.18 22.33
N LYS A 154 -31.27 -6.58 22.77
CA LYS A 154 -31.25 -5.44 23.70
C LYS A 154 -30.61 -5.82 25.04
N GLN A 155 -30.88 -7.03 25.55
CA GLN A 155 -30.25 -7.53 26.78
C GLN A 155 -28.76 -7.88 26.61
N LEU A 156 -28.34 -8.40 25.45
CA LEU A 156 -26.91 -8.62 25.18
C LEU A 156 -26.14 -7.30 25.03
N HIS A 157 -26.75 -6.28 24.41
CA HIS A 157 -26.18 -4.91 24.38
C HIS A 157 -26.17 -4.24 25.76
N GLN A 158 -27.17 -4.50 26.60
CA GLN A 158 -27.16 -4.08 28.00
C GLN A 158 -26.10 -4.82 28.83
N MET A 159 -25.79 -6.08 28.50
CA MET A 159 -24.74 -6.85 29.18
C MET A 159 -23.32 -6.45 28.72
N LYS A 160 -23.15 -5.98 27.47
CA LYS A 160 -21.90 -5.35 27.02
C LYS A 160 -21.68 -3.99 27.67
N ALA A 161 -22.76 -3.22 27.84
CA ALA A 161 -22.75 -2.03 28.70
C ALA A 161 -22.57 -2.38 30.19
N ALA A 162 -22.89 -3.61 30.63
CA ALA A 162 -22.74 -4.06 32.02
C ALA A 162 -21.29 -4.45 32.38
N TYR A 163 -20.49 -4.97 31.44
CA TYR A 163 -19.04 -5.10 31.66
C TYR A 163 -18.33 -3.73 31.63
N GLU A 164 -18.89 -2.74 30.93
CA GLU A 164 -18.48 -1.33 31.07
C GLU A 164 -19.01 -0.68 32.36
N SER A 165 -20.07 -1.20 33.00
CA SER A 165 -20.74 -0.48 34.11
C SER A 165 -20.72 -1.15 35.49
N LEU A 166 -20.26 -2.39 35.65
CA LEU A 166 -20.08 -2.96 37.00
C LEU A 166 -18.79 -2.46 37.69
N GLU A 167 -17.74 -2.18 36.90
CA GLU A 167 -16.55 -1.46 37.39
C GLU A 167 -16.83 0.03 37.62
N LEU A 168 -17.73 0.64 36.84
CA LEU A 168 -18.12 2.04 37.05
C LEU A 168 -18.98 2.23 38.31
N ALA A 169 -19.77 1.26 38.76
CA ALA A 169 -20.63 1.45 39.95
C ALA A 169 -19.83 1.47 41.26
N GLN A 170 -18.85 0.57 41.42
CA GLN A 170 -17.94 0.60 42.59
C GLN A 170 -16.96 1.78 42.51
N ASN A 171 -16.46 2.10 41.32
CA ASN A 171 -15.61 3.28 41.14
C ASN A 171 -16.39 4.60 41.25
N ALA A 172 -17.68 4.67 40.90
CA ALA A 172 -18.51 5.87 41.10
C ALA A 172 -18.86 6.11 42.57
N ALA A 173 -19.11 5.05 43.36
CA ALA A 173 -19.29 5.16 44.80
C ALA A 173 -17.98 5.62 45.48
N ASN A 174 -16.84 5.10 45.03
CA ASN A 174 -15.52 5.54 45.49
C ASN A 174 -15.22 6.98 45.02
N VAL A 175 -15.57 7.38 43.80
CA VAL A 175 -15.42 8.75 43.29
C VAL A 175 -16.31 9.73 44.05
N ALA A 176 -17.56 9.39 44.34
CA ALA A 176 -18.46 10.21 45.15
C ALA A 176 -17.93 10.36 46.59
N ASN A 177 -17.38 9.30 47.18
CA ASN A 177 -16.74 9.35 48.50
C ASN A 177 -15.41 10.12 48.48
N THR A 178 -14.58 9.98 47.43
CA THR A 178 -13.32 10.72 47.25
C THR A 178 -13.59 12.21 47.03
N VAL A 179 -14.61 12.57 46.25
CA VAL A 179 -15.03 13.98 46.03
C VAL A 179 -15.70 14.55 47.28
N SER A 180 -16.51 13.78 48.01
CA SER A 180 -17.19 14.24 49.24
C SER A 180 -16.22 14.37 50.43
N ASN A 181 -15.20 13.49 50.52
CA ASN A 181 -14.14 13.58 51.53
C ASN A 181 -13.02 14.54 51.13
N LEU A 182 -13.02 15.08 49.90
CA LEU A 182 -12.09 16.12 49.46
C LEU A 182 -12.23 17.42 50.25
N GLY A 183 -13.41 17.66 50.85
CA GLY A 183 -13.66 18.79 51.75
C GLY A 183 -12.87 18.76 53.07
N ASN A 184 -12.24 17.62 53.41
CA ASN A 184 -11.45 17.41 54.63
C ASN A 184 -10.04 16.84 54.32
N VAL A 185 -9.42 17.22 53.19
CA VAL A 185 -8.06 16.77 52.86
C VAL A 185 -7.03 17.65 53.56
N THR A 186 -6.50 17.14 54.68
CA THR A 186 -5.31 17.64 55.35
C THR A 186 -4.06 17.26 54.55
N GLU A 187 -3.04 18.12 54.54
CA GLU A 187 -1.75 17.92 53.85
C GLU A 187 -1.12 16.55 54.20
N GLY A 188 -1.21 15.61 53.26
CA GLY A 188 -0.55 14.31 53.31
C GLY A 188 0.13 14.02 51.97
N ASN A 189 1.42 13.70 52.00
CA ASN A 189 2.20 13.43 50.79
C ASN A 189 1.89 12.01 50.27
N VAL A 190 0.96 11.87 49.33
CA VAL A 190 0.64 10.58 48.71
C VAL A 190 1.51 10.35 47.48
N SER A 191 2.65 9.70 47.68
CA SER A 191 3.46 9.15 46.58
C SER A 191 2.74 7.95 45.96
N ASN A 192 2.43 7.99 44.67
CA ASN A 192 1.74 6.95 43.89
C ASN A 192 0.31 6.60 44.39
N PRO A 193 -0.70 7.45 44.10
CA PRO A 193 -2.10 7.13 44.39
C PRO A 193 -2.64 5.96 43.54
N SER A 194 -3.45 5.09 44.14
CA SER A 194 -4.16 3.99 43.48
C SER A 194 -5.41 4.45 42.71
N ILE A 195 -5.94 5.63 43.02
CA ILE A 195 -6.95 6.33 42.21
C ILE A 195 -6.55 7.80 42.15
N LYS A 196 -6.41 8.37 40.95
CA LYS A 196 -6.04 9.77 40.73
C LYS A 196 -7.12 10.48 39.91
N VAL A 197 -7.64 11.60 40.42
CA VAL A 197 -8.43 12.56 39.63
C VAL A 197 -7.54 13.76 39.37
N SER A 198 -7.38 14.14 38.10
CA SER A 198 -6.51 15.23 37.67
C SER A 198 -7.29 16.26 36.86
N ILE A 199 -6.96 17.54 37.07
CA ILE A 199 -7.38 18.66 36.24
C ILE A 199 -6.11 19.29 35.70
N SER A 200 -5.95 19.32 34.38
CA SER A 200 -4.78 19.88 33.73
C SER A 200 -5.15 20.82 32.58
N VAL A 201 -4.32 21.81 32.32
CA VAL A 201 -4.33 22.58 31.08
C VAL A 201 -3.11 22.21 30.26
N GLY A 202 -3.29 22.05 28.95
CA GLY A 202 -2.18 21.68 28.09
C GLY A 202 -2.46 21.91 26.63
N ALA A 203 -1.41 21.75 25.84
CA ALA A 203 -1.48 21.75 24.39
C ALA A 203 -0.58 20.66 23.83
N SER A 204 -0.99 20.05 22.72
CA SER A 204 -0.15 19.11 21.97
C SER A 204 -0.33 19.26 20.47
N LYS A 205 0.73 18.96 19.75
CA LYS A 205 0.79 18.94 18.29
C LYS A 205 1.43 17.64 17.82
N SER A 206 0.78 16.98 16.87
CA SER A 206 1.30 15.83 16.13
C SER A 206 1.32 16.15 14.64
N THR A 207 2.41 15.82 13.96
CA THR A 207 2.55 15.97 12.51
C THR A 207 3.16 14.71 11.93
N GLN A 208 2.50 14.12 10.95
CA GLN A 208 2.97 13.00 10.17
C GLN A 208 3.03 13.40 8.70
N THR A 209 4.13 13.09 8.03
CA THR A 209 4.30 13.29 6.58
C THR A 209 4.81 12.02 5.96
N SER A 210 4.23 11.58 4.85
CA SER A 210 4.62 10.39 4.10
C SER A 210 4.75 10.76 2.63
N GLU A 211 5.86 10.37 2.01
CA GLU A 211 6.06 10.42 0.57
C GLU A 211 6.32 8.99 0.07
N SER A 212 5.53 8.55 -0.91
CA SER A 212 5.70 7.24 -1.53
C SER A 212 5.77 7.33 -3.05
N LYS A 213 6.55 6.42 -3.64
CA LYS A 213 6.67 6.23 -5.09
C LYS A 213 6.49 4.76 -5.40
N THR A 214 5.58 4.46 -6.31
CA THR A 214 5.29 3.12 -6.78
C THR A 214 5.56 3.07 -8.28
N ILE A 215 6.36 2.09 -8.72
CA ILE A 215 6.53 1.76 -10.13
C ILE A 215 5.98 0.34 -10.29
N THR A 216 5.03 0.17 -11.20
CA THR A 216 4.46 -1.13 -11.53
C THR A 216 4.47 -1.35 -13.03
N HIS A 217 4.66 -2.60 -13.46
CA HIS A 217 4.68 -2.96 -14.87
C HIS A 217 3.49 -3.85 -15.23
N SER A 218 2.89 -3.55 -16.38
CA SER A 218 1.81 -4.33 -16.97
C SER A 218 2.28 -4.92 -18.29
N GLY A 219 2.46 -6.25 -18.33
CA GLY A 219 3.07 -6.96 -19.45
C GLY A 219 2.31 -6.82 -20.76
N SER A 220 3.01 -6.92 -21.88
CA SER A 220 2.34 -7.23 -23.15
C SER A 220 1.87 -8.68 -23.14
N GLU A 221 0.74 -8.95 -23.79
CA GLU A 221 0.17 -10.30 -23.88
C GLU A 221 -0.12 -10.68 -25.33
N LEU A 222 0.52 -11.75 -25.81
CA LEU A 222 0.35 -12.25 -27.17
C LEU A 222 -0.35 -13.60 -27.11
N ASN A 223 -1.56 -13.68 -27.66
CA ASN A 223 -2.44 -14.85 -27.64
C ASN A 223 -2.76 -15.31 -29.07
N ALA A 224 -2.26 -16.48 -29.48
CA ALA A 224 -2.52 -17.04 -30.81
C ALA A 224 -2.43 -18.57 -30.87
N GLY A 225 -2.75 -19.16 -32.02
CA GLY A 225 -2.38 -20.56 -32.30
C GLY A 225 -0.87 -20.72 -32.44
N THR A 226 -0.25 -19.79 -33.17
CA THR A 226 1.20 -19.72 -33.32
C THR A 226 1.71 -18.31 -33.06
N VAL A 227 2.78 -18.17 -32.29
CA VAL A 227 3.49 -16.89 -32.12
C VAL A 227 4.90 -17.07 -32.66
N ASN A 228 5.30 -16.21 -33.59
CA ASN A 228 6.65 -16.20 -34.16
C ASN A 228 7.31 -14.85 -33.93
N LEU A 229 8.47 -14.86 -33.29
CA LEU A 229 9.34 -13.69 -33.17
C LEU A 229 10.61 -13.93 -33.99
N THR A 230 10.87 -13.07 -34.97
CA THR A 230 12.00 -13.23 -35.89
C THR A 230 12.88 -11.98 -35.92
N SER A 231 14.13 -12.13 -35.48
CA SER A 231 15.16 -11.10 -35.60
C SER A 231 16.17 -11.47 -36.68
N ARG A 232 16.39 -10.56 -37.64
CA ARG A 232 17.29 -10.78 -38.79
C ARG A 232 18.75 -10.42 -38.51
N LYS A 233 19.04 -9.56 -37.52
CA LYS A 233 20.40 -9.05 -37.26
C LYS A 233 20.76 -8.93 -35.78
N GLY A 234 19.77 -8.75 -34.93
CA GLY A 234 19.90 -8.34 -33.53
C GLY A 234 19.25 -9.33 -32.59
N ASP A 235 18.85 -8.80 -31.44
CA ASP A 235 18.30 -9.59 -30.35
C ASP A 235 16.77 -9.72 -30.45
N VAL A 236 16.22 -10.67 -29.70
CA VAL A 236 14.80 -10.72 -29.36
C VAL A 236 14.68 -10.57 -27.85
N ASP A 237 13.99 -9.53 -27.40
CA ASP A 237 13.78 -9.22 -25.99
C ASP A 237 12.30 -9.44 -25.61
N VAL A 238 12.05 -10.23 -24.56
CA VAL A 238 10.74 -10.44 -23.94
C VAL A 238 10.86 -10.03 -22.46
N LEU A 239 10.32 -8.87 -22.11
CA LEU A 239 10.53 -8.23 -20.81
C LEU A 239 9.21 -8.07 -20.04
N GLY A 240 9.07 -8.71 -18.89
CA GLY A 240 7.85 -8.70 -18.06
C GLY A 240 6.56 -9.08 -18.80
N SER A 241 6.65 -9.84 -19.90
CA SER A 241 5.57 -10.06 -20.86
C SER A 241 5.20 -11.53 -21.00
N THR A 242 4.01 -11.79 -21.53
CA THR A 242 3.45 -13.14 -21.63
C THR A 242 3.16 -13.50 -23.08
N LEU A 243 3.74 -14.62 -23.54
CA LEU A 243 3.46 -15.21 -24.85
C LEU A 243 2.68 -16.51 -24.63
N ASN A 244 1.45 -16.57 -25.13
CA ASN A 244 0.58 -17.74 -25.07
C ASN A 244 0.30 -18.26 -26.48
N ALA A 245 0.73 -19.48 -26.77
CA ALA A 245 0.53 -20.11 -28.07
C ALA A 245 0.24 -21.61 -27.95
N LYS A 246 -0.16 -22.26 -29.03
CA LYS A 246 0.06 -23.72 -29.15
C LYS A 246 1.50 -23.98 -29.57
N ARG A 247 1.99 -23.20 -30.54
CA ARG A 247 3.35 -23.26 -31.04
C ARG A 247 4.04 -21.90 -30.92
N LEU A 248 5.16 -21.85 -30.22
CA LEU A 248 5.99 -20.66 -30.09
C LEU A 248 7.30 -20.87 -30.85
N GLU A 249 7.61 -20.01 -31.82
CA GLU A 249 8.90 -20.03 -32.53
C GLU A 249 9.67 -18.73 -32.29
N LEU A 250 10.91 -18.87 -31.84
CA LEU A 250 11.84 -17.77 -31.63
C LEU A 250 13.05 -17.98 -32.54
N ASP A 251 13.13 -17.20 -33.62
CA ASP A 251 14.23 -17.25 -34.59
C ASP A 251 15.08 -15.97 -34.47
N VAL A 252 16.22 -16.09 -33.81
CA VAL A 252 16.96 -14.95 -33.25
C VAL A 252 18.37 -14.89 -33.82
N ALA A 253 18.68 -13.86 -34.62
CA ALA A 253 20.00 -13.71 -35.23
C ALA A 253 21.16 -13.55 -34.21
N LYS A 254 20.91 -12.95 -33.05
CA LYS A 254 21.90 -12.84 -31.96
C LYS A 254 21.37 -13.47 -30.68
N ASN A 255 21.01 -12.68 -29.68
CA ASN A 255 20.67 -13.17 -28.36
C ASN A 255 19.15 -13.16 -28.14
N LEU A 256 18.65 -14.22 -27.50
CA LEU A 256 17.30 -14.23 -26.95
C LEU A 256 17.38 -13.80 -25.48
N ASN A 257 16.64 -12.76 -25.08
CA ASN A 257 16.54 -12.34 -23.69
C ASN A 257 15.09 -12.43 -23.24
N VAL A 258 14.81 -13.29 -22.28
CA VAL A 258 13.50 -13.43 -21.63
C VAL A 258 13.72 -13.07 -20.17
N GLU A 259 13.36 -11.85 -19.79
CA GLU A 259 13.74 -11.30 -18.49
C GLU A 259 12.52 -10.75 -17.72
N SER A 260 12.58 -10.83 -16.39
CA SER A 260 11.64 -10.12 -15.52
C SER A 260 11.87 -8.62 -15.57
N VAL A 261 10.85 -7.87 -15.20
CA VAL A 261 10.95 -6.44 -14.87
C VAL A 261 10.69 -6.24 -13.38
N GLN A 262 11.15 -5.11 -12.84
CA GLN A 262 11.08 -4.84 -11.41
C GLN A 262 9.97 -3.85 -11.10
N ASP A 263 9.02 -4.29 -10.29
CA ASP A 263 8.08 -3.39 -9.63
C ASP A 263 8.71 -2.91 -8.32
N THR A 264 8.63 -1.61 -8.05
CA THR A 264 9.32 -0.99 -6.91
C THR A 264 8.37 -0.16 -6.08
N TYR A 265 8.49 -0.25 -4.76
CA TYR A 265 7.81 0.63 -3.82
C TYR A 265 8.83 1.30 -2.91
N HIS A 266 8.74 2.62 -2.81
CA HIS A 266 9.54 3.42 -1.88
C HIS A 266 8.59 4.23 -1.01
N ASN A 267 8.79 4.21 0.31
CA ASN A 267 8.08 5.07 1.25
C ASN A 267 9.04 5.71 2.23
N ARG A 268 8.87 7.00 2.48
CA ARG A 268 9.60 7.78 3.47
C ARG A 268 8.58 8.54 4.31
N SER A 269 8.50 8.19 5.58
CA SER A 269 7.56 8.76 6.52
C SER A 269 8.29 9.31 7.74
N GLU A 270 7.83 10.48 8.22
CA GLU A 270 8.28 11.07 9.47
C GLU A 270 7.05 11.39 10.34
N ASN A 271 7.18 11.15 11.64
CA ASN A 271 6.21 11.62 12.62
C ASN A 271 6.91 12.45 13.71
N LYS A 272 6.29 13.54 14.13
CA LYS A 272 6.75 14.42 15.21
C LYS A 272 5.59 14.75 16.11
N ASN A 273 5.76 14.49 17.40
CA ASN A 273 4.78 14.75 18.45
C ASN A 273 5.41 15.66 19.49
N THR A 274 4.67 16.67 19.92
CA THR A 274 5.07 17.58 21.00
C THR A 274 3.86 17.84 21.87
N GLY A 275 4.07 17.98 23.17
CA GLY A 275 3.00 18.37 24.07
C GLY A 275 3.53 18.81 25.41
N TRP A 276 2.71 19.56 26.11
CA TRP A 276 2.95 19.95 27.49
C TRP A 276 1.62 20.04 28.22
N SER A 277 1.65 19.78 29.53
CA SER A 277 0.51 20.01 30.41
C SER A 277 0.97 20.37 31.81
N VAL A 278 0.16 21.18 32.50
CA VAL A 278 0.33 21.51 33.91
C VAL A 278 -1.03 21.34 34.58
N GLY A 279 -1.05 20.70 35.75
CA GLY A 279 -2.29 20.39 36.42
C GLY A 279 -2.14 20.21 37.92
N VAL A 280 -3.28 20.02 38.54
CA VAL A 280 -3.41 19.59 39.93
C VAL A 280 -4.11 18.24 39.95
N PHE A 281 -3.78 17.42 40.94
CA PHE A 281 -4.46 16.15 41.15
C PHE A 281 -4.84 15.96 42.60
N ALA A 282 -5.90 15.18 42.82
CA ALA A 282 -6.25 14.59 44.09
C ALA A 282 -6.13 13.07 43.95
N GLY A 283 -5.47 12.44 44.90
CA GLY A 283 -5.19 11.01 44.86
C GLY A 283 -5.49 10.32 46.18
N ALA A 284 -5.90 9.06 46.10
CA ALA A 284 -6.06 8.17 47.25
C ALA A 284 -5.21 6.92 47.07
N ASN A 285 -4.56 6.44 48.13
CA ASN A 285 -3.92 5.13 48.21
C ASN A 285 -4.28 4.46 49.54
N GLY A 286 -5.15 3.46 49.51
CA GLY A 286 -5.76 2.89 50.72
C GLY A 286 -6.46 3.97 51.55
N ASN A 287 -6.02 4.17 52.79
CA ASN A 287 -6.57 5.17 53.72
C ASN A 287 -5.87 6.55 53.66
N SER A 288 -4.93 6.75 52.73
CA SER A 288 -4.20 8.02 52.60
C SER A 288 -4.73 8.85 51.43
N TYR A 289 -5.03 10.12 51.69
CA TYR A 289 -5.50 11.10 50.71
C TYR A 289 -4.50 12.26 50.58
N GLY A 290 -4.35 12.80 49.38
CA GLY A 290 -3.45 13.92 49.15
C GLY A 290 -3.78 14.70 47.88
N ILE A 291 -3.35 15.95 47.87
CA ILE A 291 -3.38 16.84 46.70
C ILE A 291 -1.95 17.11 46.24
N GLY A 292 -1.77 17.31 44.94
CA GLY A 292 -0.46 17.61 44.38
C GLY A 292 -0.54 18.40 43.08
N VAL A 293 0.61 18.92 42.65
CA VAL A 293 0.80 19.54 41.35
C VAL A 293 1.55 18.57 40.43
N GLU A 294 1.20 18.56 39.15
CA GLU A 294 1.89 17.79 38.14
C GLU A 294 2.19 18.63 36.91
N GLY A 295 3.31 18.32 36.26
CA GLY A 295 3.71 18.93 35.00
C GLY A 295 4.31 17.85 34.11
N SER A 296 4.00 17.90 32.83
CA SER A 296 4.58 17.00 31.84
C SER A 296 4.94 17.77 30.57
N ALA A 297 6.01 17.32 29.95
CA ALA A 297 6.41 17.72 28.61
C ALA A 297 6.81 16.46 27.85
N GLN A 298 6.37 16.34 26.62
CA GLN A 298 6.65 15.20 25.77
C GLN A 298 7.09 15.66 24.39
N VAL A 299 8.14 15.02 23.90
CA VAL A 299 8.61 15.15 22.52
C VAL A 299 8.84 13.74 22.00
N GLY A 300 8.25 13.43 20.85
CA GLY A 300 8.44 12.17 20.16
C GLY A 300 8.79 12.42 18.70
N LYS A 301 9.75 11.67 18.17
CA LYS A 301 10.07 11.63 16.75
C LYS A 301 10.12 10.17 16.31
N GLY A 302 9.59 9.90 15.12
CA GLY A 302 9.71 8.62 14.44
C GLY A 302 10.02 8.87 12.96
N HIS A 303 10.67 7.91 12.34
CA HIS A 303 10.80 7.84 10.90
C HIS A 303 10.60 6.39 10.47
N GLU A 304 10.12 6.21 9.24
CA GLU A 304 9.93 4.91 8.61
C GLU A 304 10.40 5.03 7.17
N ASN A 305 11.29 4.15 6.78
CA ASN A 305 11.72 3.99 5.41
C ASN A 305 11.34 2.56 5.02
N SER A 306 10.66 2.42 3.89
CA SER A 306 10.37 1.11 3.32
C SER A 306 10.76 1.12 1.86
N ASP A 307 11.50 0.12 1.44
CA ASP A 307 11.88 -0.12 0.06
C ASP A 307 11.57 -1.56 -0.30
N SER A 308 10.75 -1.78 -1.33
CA SER A 308 10.50 -3.12 -1.86
C SER A 308 10.75 -3.20 -3.36
N VAL A 309 11.21 -4.37 -3.78
CA VAL A 309 11.34 -4.77 -5.17
C VAL A 309 10.65 -6.10 -5.33
N THR A 310 9.73 -6.20 -6.28
CA THR A 310 9.10 -7.46 -6.69
C THR A 310 9.34 -7.71 -8.16
N GLN A 311 9.68 -8.95 -8.50
CA GLN A 311 10.00 -9.36 -9.86
C GLN A 311 8.74 -9.78 -10.59
N ARG A 312 8.42 -9.07 -11.67
CA ARG A 312 7.41 -9.48 -12.62
C ARG A 312 8.06 -10.33 -13.70
N ASN A 313 7.90 -11.65 -13.60
CA ASN A 313 8.48 -12.59 -14.55
C ASN A 313 7.92 -12.43 -15.97
N SER A 314 8.73 -12.85 -16.95
CA SER A 314 8.26 -13.12 -18.31
C SER A 314 7.79 -14.56 -18.44
N TYR A 315 6.73 -14.79 -19.22
CA TYR A 315 6.10 -16.10 -19.38
C TYR A 315 6.07 -16.52 -20.84
N LEU A 316 6.60 -17.70 -21.13
CA LEU A 316 6.47 -18.37 -22.42
C LEU A 316 5.61 -19.62 -22.22
N ASN A 317 4.35 -19.60 -22.64
CA ASN A 317 3.41 -20.68 -22.48
C ASN A 317 3.04 -21.25 -23.85
N ALA A 318 3.50 -22.46 -24.17
CA ALA A 318 3.15 -23.11 -25.43
C ALA A 318 3.19 -24.64 -25.37
N GLU A 319 2.34 -25.35 -26.12
CA GLU A 319 2.43 -26.82 -26.22
C GLU A 319 3.79 -27.23 -26.82
N GLU A 320 4.21 -26.56 -27.90
CA GLU A 320 5.52 -26.73 -28.54
C GLU A 320 6.28 -25.39 -28.58
N THR A 321 7.52 -25.36 -28.09
CA THR A 321 8.41 -24.21 -28.15
C THR A 321 9.67 -24.56 -28.94
N ILE A 322 9.96 -23.77 -29.98
CA ILE A 322 11.16 -23.90 -30.81
C ILE A 322 11.98 -22.63 -30.68
N ILE A 323 13.24 -22.77 -30.28
CA ILE A 323 14.18 -21.66 -30.07
C ILE A 323 15.40 -21.87 -30.94
N LYS A 324 15.76 -20.87 -31.74
CA LYS A 324 16.99 -20.83 -32.52
C LYS A 324 17.68 -19.51 -32.26
N THR A 325 18.89 -19.54 -31.74
CA THR A 325 19.67 -18.31 -31.46
C THR A 325 21.02 -18.36 -32.13
N GLY A 326 21.45 -17.28 -32.79
CA GLY A 326 22.80 -17.15 -33.33
C GLY A 326 23.87 -16.96 -32.26
N LYS A 327 23.48 -16.60 -31.03
CA LYS A 327 24.34 -16.45 -29.85
C LYS A 327 23.62 -16.98 -28.60
N ASP A 328 23.62 -16.21 -27.51
CA ASP A 328 23.19 -16.65 -26.19
C ASP A 328 21.66 -16.64 -26.04
N ALA A 329 21.15 -17.47 -25.15
CA ALA A 329 19.76 -17.42 -24.68
C ALA A 329 19.76 -17.17 -23.17
N ASN A 330 19.16 -16.06 -22.75
CA ASN A 330 19.11 -15.59 -21.37
C ASN A 330 17.68 -15.67 -20.84
N PHE A 331 17.47 -16.42 -19.77
CA PHE A 331 16.20 -16.55 -19.07
C PHE A 331 16.39 -16.09 -17.62
N LYS A 332 16.15 -14.81 -17.35
CA LYS A 332 16.41 -14.20 -16.03
C LYS A 332 15.12 -13.71 -15.39
N GLY A 333 14.55 -14.48 -14.46
CA GLY A 333 13.18 -14.22 -13.99
C GLY A 333 12.16 -14.54 -15.08
N ALA A 334 12.35 -15.69 -15.74
CA ALA A 334 11.47 -16.18 -16.79
C ALA A 334 10.89 -17.54 -16.43
N VAL A 335 9.68 -17.79 -16.89
CA VAL A 335 8.98 -19.07 -16.75
C VAL A 335 8.62 -19.58 -18.13
N VAL A 336 9.17 -20.74 -18.49
CA VAL A 336 8.85 -21.44 -19.75
C VAL A 336 8.01 -22.66 -19.41
N LYS A 337 6.75 -22.67 -19.85
CA LYS A 337 5.83 -23.78 -19.68
C LYS A 337 5.53 -24.38 -21.04
N THR A 338 6.10 -25.56 -21.31
CA THR A 338 5.91 -26.25 -22.59
C THR A 338 5.96 -27.76 -22.48
N ASP A 339 5.21 -28.45 -23.34
CA ASP A 339 5.18 -29.92 -23.39
C ASP A 339 6.36 -30.45 -24.21
N ARG A 340 6.77 -29.70 -25.25
CA ARG A 340 7.93 -30.00 -26.08
C ARG A 340 8.78 -28.76 -26.30
N LEU A 341 10.06 -28.85 -25.92
CA LEU A 341 11.06 -27.82 -26.18
C LEU A 341 12.11 -28.33 -27.16
N GLU A 342 12.30 -27.61 -28.27
CA GLU A 342 13.47 -27.75 -29.15
C GLU A 342 14.29 -26.47 -29.10
N ALA A 343 15.57 -26.55 -28.75
CA ALA A 343 16.45 -25.39 -28.66
C ALA A 343 17.77 -25.64 -29.39
N ASP A 344 18.05 -24.83 -30.41
CA ASP A 344 19.34 -24.74 -31.09
C ASP A 344 20.00 -23.40 -30.72
N ILE A 345 20.76 -23.42 -29.63
CA ILE A 345 21.45 -22.26 -29.06
C ILE A 345 22.91 -22.33 -29.45
N LYS A 346 23.40 -21.38 -30.26
CA LYS A 346 24.80 -21.36 -30.72
C LYS A 346 25.79 -20.83 -29.67
N GLY A 347 25.31 -20.07 -28.70
CA GLY A 347 26.10 -19.54 -27.58
C GLY A 347 25.77 -20.22 -26.25
N ASN A 348 25.74 -19.42 -25.18
CA ASN A 348 25.42 -19.90 -23.83
C ASN A 348 23.91 -19.93 -23.57
N LEU A 349 23.47 -20.88 -22.74
CA LEU A 349 22.15 -20.87 -22.12
C LEU A 349 22.30 -20.42 -20.66
N ASN A 350 21.74 -19.26 -20.33
CA ASN A 350 21.78 -18.68 -18.99
C ASN A 350 20.40 -18.73 -18.35
N LEU A 351 20.28 -19.39 -17.20
CA LEU A 351 19.05 -19.48 -16.42
C LEU A 351 19.29 -18.86 -15.04
N GLU A 352 18.55 -17.80 -14.70
CA GLU A 352 18.72 -17.07 -13.45
C GLU A 352 17.34 -16.81 -12.81
N SER A 353 17.18 -17.14 -11.53
CA SER A 353 16.03 -16.67 -10.77
C SER A 353 16.31 -15.28 -10.23
N ARG A 354 15.30 -14.41 -10.28
CA ARG A 354 15.36 -13.07 -9.67
C ARG A 354 14.58 -13.10 -8.37
N GLN A 355 15.12 -12.44 -7.35
CA GLN A 355 14.55 -12.43 -6.01
C GLN A 355 13.84 -11.11 -5.74
N ASP A 356 12.74 -11.21 -5.00
CA ASP A 356 12.08 -10.08 -4.38
C ASP A 356 12.88 -9.62 -3.15
N SER A 357 12.79 -8.33 -2.83
CA SER A 357 13.42 -7.76 -1.63
C SER A 357 12.47 -6.79 -0.94
N ASN A 358 12.61 -6.67 0.38
CA ASN A 358 11.88 -5.72 1.19
C ASN A 358 12.78 -5.29 2.37
N HIS A 359 12.93 -3.98 2.56
CA HIS A 359 13.85 -3.36 3.51
C HIS A 359 13.19 -2.25 4.29
#